data_AF-E3C9C3-F1
#
_entry.id   AF-E3C9C3-F1
#
_cell.length_a   1.000
_cell.length_b   1.000
_cell.length_c   1.000
_cell.angle_alpha   90.00
_cell.angle_beta   90.00
_cell.angle_gamma   90.00
#
_symmetry.space_group_name_H-M   'P 1'
#
loop_
_entity.id
_entity.type
_entity.pdbx_description
1 polymer ?
#
loop_
_entity_poly.entity_id
_entity_poly.type
_entity_poly.pdbx_seq_one_letter_code
_entity_poly.pdbx_strand_id
1 'polypeptide(L)'
;MQKKTKVIISVIVAIVVVLGGFYLYASHSVARHVPGHVYEYTSISGNQKAYMTFAKSGDEVVVTPSRDKALKANDSDSAFQSVYQDEADQGKWNYEAKGSKLTLSKTQDNKVSLWQYNHVLAFGKKIHSSSFSYQIANAGQGVDRKATNFEQIR
;
A
#
# COMPACT_ATOMS: atom_id res chain seq x y z
N MET A 1 -34.87 -18.53 -28.11
CA MET A 1 -33.59 -17.89 -27.70
C MET A 1 -33.30 -18.02 -26.19
N GLN A 2 -33.78 -19.04 -25.46
CA GLN A 2 -33.74 -19.03 -23.97
C GLN A 2 -32.62 -19.85 -23.30
N LYS A 3 -32.06 -20.90 -23.92
CA LYS A 3 -31.05 -21.75 -23.25
C LYS A 3 -29.65 -21.13 -23.25
N LYS A 4 -29.24 -20.50 -24.35
CA LYS A 4 -27.90 -19.87 -24.46
C LYS A 4 -27.75 -18.64 -23.56
N THR A 5 -28.79 -17.81 -23.45
CA THR A 5 -28.78 -16.59 -22.60
C THR A 5 -28.73 -16.92 -21.11
N LYS A 6 -29.42 -17.97 -20.63
CA LYS A 6 -29.36 -18.40 -19.22
C LYS A 6 -27.98 -18.95 -18.84
N VAL A 7 -27.31 -19.68 -19.73
CA VAL A 7 -25.93 -20.17 -19.52
C VAL A 7 -24.92 -19.03 -19.50
N ILE A 8 -25.07 -18.04 -20.39
CA ILE A 8 -24.20 -16.85 -20.39
C ILE A 8 -24.38 -16.03 -19.11
N ILE A 9 -25.62 -15.82 -18.65
CA ILE A 9 -25.89 -15.10 -17.40
C ILE A 9 -25.34 -15.86 -16.19
N SER A 10 -25.47 -17.19 -16.12
CA SER A 10 -24.93 -17.97 -15.00
C SER A 10 -23.41 -17.94 -14.94
N VAL A 11 -22.73 -17.96 -16.10
CA VAL A 11 -21.28 -17.84 -16.19
C VAL A 11 -20.81 -16.45 -15.77
N ILE A 12 -21.49 -15.38 -16.19
CA ILE A 12 -21.16 -14.00 -15.78
C ILE A 12 -21.36 -13.82 -14.27
N VAL A 13 -22.47 -14.32 -13.70
CA VAL A 13 -22.73 -14.23 -12.26
C VAL A 13 -21.69 -15.04 -11.47
N ALA A 14 -21.30 -16.23 -11.93
CA ALA A 14 -20.23 -17.02 -11.28
C ALA A 14 -18.89 -16.28 -11.31
N ILE A 15 -18.53 -15.64 -12.43
CA ILE A 15 -17.31 -14.83 -12.54
C ILE A 15 -17.38 -13.62 -11.61
N VAL A 16 -18.53 -12.93 -11.50
CA VAL A 16 -18.71 -11.78 -10.59
C VAL A 16 -18.65 -12.21 -9.12
N VAL A 17 -19.17 -13.39 -8.76
CA VAL A 17 -19.10 -13.93 -7.38
C VAL A 17 -17.68 -14.39 -7.03
N VAL A 18 -16.96 -15.02 -7.98
CA VAL A 18 -15.56 -15.42 -7.78
C VAL A 18 -14.65 -14.19 -7.71
N LEU A 19 -14.81 -13.23 -8.62
CA LEU A 19 -14.05 -11.96 -8.61
C LEU A 19 -14.44 -11.08 -7.41
N GLY A 20 -15.70 -11.06 -7.00
CA GLY A 20 -16.18 -10.31 -5.84
C GLY A 20 -15.72 -10.92 -4.52
N GLY A 21 -15.75 -12.25 -4.40
CA GLY A 21 -15.18 -12.98 -3.26
C GLY A 21 -13.67 -12.83 -3.17
N PHE A 22 -12.96 -12.87 -4.31
CA PHE A 22 -11.53 -12.61 -4.39
C PHE A 22 -11.19 -11.14 -4.10
N TYR A 23 -11.99 -10.19 -4.58
CA TYR A 23 -11.85 -8.77 -4.27
C TYR A 23 -12.04 -8.51 -2.77
N LEU A 24 -13.05 -9.11 -2.14
CA LEU A 24 -13.28 -9.01 -0.71
C LEU A 24 -12.16 -9.68 0.11
N TYR A 25 -11.68 -10.85 -0.32
CA TYR A 25 -10.56 -11.55 0.31
C TYR A 25 -9.25 -10.77 0.18
N ALA A 26 -8.89 -10.32 -1.04
CA ALA A 26 -7.70 -9.54 -1.33
C ALA A 26 -7.73 -8.14 -0.69
N SER A 27 -8.92 -7.59 -0.49
CA SER A 27 -9.13 -6.36 0.27
C SER A 27 -8.95 -6.57 1.77
N HIS A 28 -9.48 -7.66 2.35
CA HIS A 28 -9.28 -7.94 3.78
C HIS A 28 -7.87 -8.45 4.10
N SER A 29 -7.15 -8.97 3.11
CA SER A 29 -5.81 -9.53 3.30
C SER A 29 -4.71 -8.48 3.35
N VAL A 30 -4.97 -7.22 2.96
CA VAL A 30 -4.00 -6.11 2.99
C VAL A 30 -3.43 -5.93 4.41
N ALA A 31 -4.29 -5.92 5.43
CA ALA A 31 -3.88 -5.80 6.83
C ALA A 31 -2.97 -6.95 7.31
N ARG A 32 -2.99 -8.11 6.65
CA ARG A 32 -2.12 -9.26 6.95
C ARG A 32 -0.88 -9.34 6.07
N HIS A 33 -0.88 -8.74 4.88
CA HIS A 33 0.20 -8.84 3.91
C HIS A 33 1.15 -7.64 3.91
N VAL A 34 0.77 -6.51 4.52
CA VAL A 34 1.63 -5.32 4.59
C VAL A 34 2.73 -5.45 5.66
N PRO A 35 2.47 -5.93 6.90
CA PRO A 35 3.48 -5.96 7.95
C PRO A 35 4.69 -6.85 7.60
N GLY A 36 5.90 -6.37 7.88
CA GLY A 36 7.14 -7.17 7.78
C GLY A 36 7.69 -7.38 6.37
N HIS A 37 7.28 -6.55 5.41
CA HIS A 37 7.70 -6.67 4.01
C HIS A 37 8.24 -5.34 3.46
N VAL A 38 9.06 -5.46 2.42
CA VAL A 38 9.62 -4.30 1.69
C VAL A 38 8.94 -4.18 0.34
N TYR A 39 8.38 -3.00 0.08
CA TYR A 39 7.73 -2.67 -1.18
C TYR A 39 8.50 -1.60 -1.94
N GLU A 40 8.70 -1.83 -3.24
CA GLU A 40 9.10 -0.80 -4.19
C GLU A 40 7.85 -0.06 -4.68
N TYR A 41 7.85 1.25 -4.51
CA TYR A 41 6.93 2.19 -5.13
C TYR A 41 7.64 2.91 -6.27
N THR A 42 7.07 2.82 -7.46
CA THR A 42 7.51 3.63 -8.60
C THR A 42 6.51 4.77 -8.76
N SER A 43 7.02 6.01 -8.70
CA SER A 43 6.20 7.19 -8.96
C SER A 43 5.53 7.11 -10.33
N ILE A 44 4.41 7.79 -10.45
CA ILE A 44 3.57 7.82 -11.66
C ILE A 44 4.33 8.35 -12.88
N SER A 45 5.40 9.13 -12.69
CA SER A 45 6.26 9.62 -13.77
C SER A 45 7.38 8.64 -14.16
N GLY A 46 7.52 7.50 -13.48
CA GLY A 46 8.55 6.48 -13.72
C GLY A 46 9.98 6.87 -13.31
N ASN A 47 10.22 8.15 -13.04
CA ASN A 47 11.57 8.69 -12.83
C ASN A 47 12.05 8.63 -11.38
N GLN A 48 11.14 8.39 -10.41
CA GLN A 48 11.48 8.31 -9.00
C GLN A 48 10.96 7.00 -8.40
N LYS A 49 11.85 6.29 -7.71
CA LYS A 49 11.54 5.11 -6.92
C LYS A 49 11.66 5.44 -5.45
N ALA A 50 10.70 4.97 -4.66
CA ALA A 50 10.78 4.97 -3.20
C ALA A 50 10.60 3.54 -2.71
N TYR A 51 11.26 3.23 -1.60
CA TYR A 51 11.21 1.93 -0.95
C TYR A 51 10.56 2.09 0.41
N MET A 52 9.60 1.21 0.70
CA MET A 52 8.82 1.21 1.92
C MET A 52 9.02 -0.09 2.66
N THR A 53 9.59 -0.02 3.85
CA THR A 53 9.72 -1.18 4.74
C THR A 53 8.72 -1.02 5.86
N PHE A 54 7.79 -1.96 5.97
CA PHE A 54 6.78 -1.96 7.02
C PHE A 54 7.27 -2.72 8.23
N ALA A 55 7.05 -2.17 9.43
CA ALA A 55 7.37 -2.87 10.66
C ALA A 55 6.66 -4.23 10.72
N LYS A 56 7.31 -5.24 11.30
CA LYS A 56 6.68 -6.56 11.53
C LYS A 56 5.53 -6.49 12.53
N SER A 57 5.61 -5.54 13.45
CA SER A 57 4.59 -5.22 14.45
C SER A 57 4.51 -3.71 14.64
N GLY A 58 3.32 -3.21 14.93
CA GLY A 58 3.06 -1.78 15.02
C GLY A 58 2.71 -1.12 13.68
N ASP A 59 2.66 0.20 13.71
CA ASP A 59 2.19 1.07 12.63
C ASP A 59 3.33 1.86 11.98
N GLU A 60 4.59 1.53 12.26
CA GLU A 60 5.75 2.25 11.73
C GLU A 60 6.13 1.77 10.32
N VAL A 61 6.59 2.69 9.49
CA VAL A 61 7.10 2.38 8.15
C VAL A 61 8.33 3.23 7.85
N VAL A 62 9.37 2.64 7.27
CA VAL A 62 10.52 3.37 6.74
C VAL A 62 10.25 3.69 5.28
N VAL A 63 10.26 4.96 4.90
CA VAL A 63 10.11 5.41 3.51
C VAL A 63 11.41 6.08 3.06
N THR A 64 12.11 5.49 2.10
CA THR A 64 13.44 5.99 1.68
C THR A 64 13.66 5.80 0.19
N PRO A 65 14.38 6.72 -0.51
CA PRO A 65 14.81 6.49 -1.88
C PRO A 65 15.93 5.43 -1.99
N SER A 66 16.58 5.05 -0.88
CA SER A 66 17.67 4.07 -0.88
C SER A 66 17.17 2.65 -0.68
N ARG A 67 17.32 1.82 -1.73
CA ARG A 67 16.98 0.39 -1.68
C ARG A 67 17.71 -0.34 -0.55
N ASP A 68 18.99 -0.04 -0.36
CA ASP A 68 19.82 -0.73 0.64
C ASP A 68 19.39 -0.40 2.07
N LYS A 69 19.02 0.86 2.35
CA LYS A 69 18.44 1.24 3.65
C LYS A 69 17.12 0.52 3.93
N ALA A 70 16.25 0.43 2.92
CA ALA A 70 14.99 -0.28 3.06
C ALA A 70 15.19 -1.79 3.32
N LEU A 71 16.12 -2.42 2.61
CA LEU A 71 16.45 -3.83 2.84
C LEU A 71 17.06 -4.05 4.22
N LYS A 72 17.98 -3.18 4.66
CA LYS A 72 18.57 -3.21 6.01
C LYS A 72 17.49 -3.11 7.09
N ALA A 73 16.51 -2.22 6.91
CA ALA A 73 15.39 -2.09 7.84
C ALA A 73 14.55 -3.37 7.95
N ASN A 74 14.59 -4.28 6.97
CA ASN A 74 13.86 -5.55 7.02
C ASN A 74 14.66 -6.70 7.63
N ASP A 75 15.97 -6.53 7.89
CA ASP A 75 16.81 -7.63 8.36
C ASP A 75 16.44 -8.07 9.79
N SER A 76 16.15 -7.13 10.69
CA SER A 76 15.72 -7.40 12.06
C SER A 76 14.90 -6.24 12.61
N ASP A 77 14.20 -6.47 13.72
CA ASP A 77 13.40 -5.42 14.37
C ASP A 77 14.29 -4.32 14.95
N SER A 78 15.50 -4.67 15.42
CA SER A 78 16.50 -3.69 15.85
C SER A 78 17.06 -2.87 14.69
N ALA A 79 17.30 -3.49 13.53
CA ALA A 79 17.75 -2.80 12.33
C ALA A 79 16.65 -1.88 11.77
N PHE A 80 15.40 -2.33 11.82
CA PHE A 80 14.23 -1.50 11.50
C PHE A 80 14.22 -0.24 12.36
N GLN A 81 14.25 -0.39 13.69
CA GLN A 81 14.18 0.72 14.62
C GLN A 81 15.35 1.70 14.46
N SER A 82 16.56 1.20 14.21
CA SER A 82 17.71 2.04 13.91
C SER A 82 17.47 2.89 12.66
N VAL A 83 17.06 2.28 11.55
CA VAL A 83 16.82 3.03 10.30
C VAL A 83 15.63 3.98 10.43
N TYR A 84 14.58 3.58 11.15
CA TYR A 84 13.41 4.42 11.40
C TYR A 84 13.76 5.67 12.21
N GLN A 85 14.58 5.52 13.25
CA GLN A 85 15.07 6.65 14.04
C GLN A 85 16.05 7.53 13.26
N ASP A 86 16.94 6.94 12.45
CA ASP A 86 17.87 7.69 11.60
C ASP A 86 17.13 8.58 10.57
N GLU A 87 15.97 8.13 10.08
CA GLU A 87 15.14 8.90 9.13
C GLU A 87 14.11 9.81 9.84
N ALA A 88 13.97 9.74 11.17
CA ALA A 88 12.96 10.48 11.92
C ALA A 88 13.14 12.01 11.84
N ASP A 89 14.36 12.49 11.65
CA ASP A 89 14.66 13.92 11.42
C ASP A 89 14.01 14.46 10.15
N GLN A 90 13.78 13.60 9.15
CA GLN A 90 13.08 13.95 7.92
C GLN A 90 11.56 13.78 8.04
N GLY A 91 11.07 13.37 9.21
CA GLY A 91 9.67 13.12 9.53
C GLY A 91 9.38 11.64 9.74
N LYS A 92 8.57 11.36 10.77
CA LYS A 92 8.16 10.01 11.16
C LYS A 92 7.03 9.51 10.28
N TRP A 93 7.21 8.32 9.73
CA TRP A 93 6.20 7.71 8.88
C TRP A 93 5.46 6.59 9.62
N ASN A 94 4.15 6.57 9.47
CA ASN A 94 3.29 5.53 10.00
C ASN A 94 2.32 5.05 8.93
N TYR A 95 1.78 3.86 9.09
CA TYR A 95 0.81 3.27 8.18
C TYR A 95 -0.37 2.66 8.93
N GLU A 96 -1.54 2.67 8.27
CA GLU A 96 -2.72 1.94 8.71
C GLU A 96 -3.26 1.15 7.52
N ALA A 97 -3.31 -0.17 7.64
CA ALA A 97 -3.95 -1.04 6.67
C ALA A 97 -5.28 -1.54 7.24
N LYS A 98 -6.41 -1.07 6.70
CA LYS A 98 -7.75 -1.40 7.19
C LYS A 98 -8.72 -1.67 6.05
N GLY A 99 -9.14 -2.94 5.93
CA GLY A 99 -9.92 -3.40 4.77
C GLY A 99 -9.19 -3.07 3.47
N SER A 100 -9.91 -2.59 2.45
CA SER A 100 -9.37 -2.22 1.14
C SER A 100 -8.64 -0.86 1.11
N LYS A 101 -8.09 -0.40 2.24
CA LYS A 101 -7.42 0.89 2.35
C LYS A 101 -6.06 0.74 3.00
N LEU A 102 -5.08 1.43 2.44
CA LEU A 102 -3.75 1.61 3.02
C LEU A 102 -3.53 3.12 3.17
N THR A 103 -3.41 3.58 4.41
CA THR A 103 -3.10 4.97 4.71
C THR A 103 -1.64 5.05 5.12
N LEU A 104 -0.88 5.94 4.51
CA LEU A 104 0.42 6.39 4.99
C LEU A 104 0.26 7.76 5.59
N SER A 105 0.90 7.98 6.73
CA SER A 105 1.00 9.28 7.37
C SER A 105 2.45 9.65 7.58
N LYS A 106 2.76 10.93 7.42
CA LYS A 106 4.07 11.51 7.73
C LYS A 106 3.87 12.63 8.72
N THR A 107 4.47 12.51 9.90
CA THR A 107 4.50 13.55 10.91
C THR A 107 5.85 14.25 10.88
N GLN A 108 5.85 15.54 10.59
CA GLN A 108 7.04 16.39 10.56
C GLN A 108 6.68 17.77 11.09
N ASP A 109 7.49 18.32 12.01
CA ASP A 109 7.28 19.66 12.60
C ASP A 109 5.87 19.87 13.18
N ASN A 110 5.33 18.88 13.90
CA ASN A 110 3.95 18.84 14.42
C ASN A 110 2.85 18.94 13.36
N LYS A 111 3.18 18.74 12.08
CA LYS A 111 2.22 18.68 10.98
C LYS A 111 2.14 17.27 10.43
N VAL A 112 0.92 16.86 10.09
CA VAL A 112 0.66 15.51 9.55
C VAL A 112 0.25 15.64 8.09
N SER A 113 0.93 14.87 7.24
CA SER A 113 0.53 14.63 5.84
C SER A 113 0.03 13.21 5.70
N LEU A 114 -1.01 13.00 4.90
CA LEU A 114 -1.71 11.73 4.73
C LEU A 114 -1.80 11.36 3.25
N TRP A 115 -1.60 10.09 2.97
CA TRP A 115 -1.85 9.46 1.66
C TRP A 115 -2.67 8.21 1.88
N GLN A 116 -3.94 8.22 1.50
CA GLN A 116 -4.85 7.08 1.58
C GLN A 116 -4.99 6.45 0.20
N TYR A 117 -4.40 5.29 0.02
CA TYR A 117 -4.62 4.42 -1.13
C TYR A 117 -5.96 3.70 -0.96
N ASN A 118 -6.83 3.84 -1.95
CA ASN A 118 -8.18 3.29 -1.96
C ASN A 118 -8.27 2.04 -2.85
N HIS A 119 -9.24 1.18 -2.56
CA HIS A 119 -9.49 -0.07 -3.29
C HIS A 119 -8.20 -0.90 -3.45
N VAL A 120 -7.46 -1.02 -2.35
CA VAL A 120 -6.21 -1.74 -2.27
C VAL A 120 -6.47 -3.24 -2.35
N LEU A 121 -5.79 -3.91 -3.27
CA LEU A 121 -5.86 -5.34 -3.50
C LEU A 121 -4.46 -5.92 -3.40
N ALA A 122 -4.27 -6.88 -2.49
CA ALA A 122 -3.02 -7.63 -2.37
C ALA A 122 -3.10 -8.93 -3.19
N PHE A 123 -2.21 -9.09 -4.17
CA PHE A 123 -2.06 -10.25 -5.02
C PHE A 123 -0.64 -10.83 -4.90
N GLY A 124 -0.45 -11.78 -3.98
CA GLY A 124 0.87 -12.38 -3.73
C GLY A 124 1.90 -11.31 -3.33
N LYS A 125 2.90 -11.09 -4.19
CA LYS A 125 3.96 -10.08 -3.99
C LYS A 125 3.61 -8.68 -4.51
N LYS A 126 2.37 -8.41 -4.92
CA LYS A 126 1.98 -7.10 -5.48
C LYS A 126 0.80 -6.53 -4.73
N ILE A 127 0.85 -5.23 -4.44
CA ILE A 127 -0.29 -4.47 -3.95
C ILE A 127 -0.70 -3.51 -5.06
N HIS A 128 -1.98 -3.50 -5.38
CA HIS A 128 -2.56 -2.61 -6.38
C HIS A 128 -3.58 -1.69 -5.72
N SER A 129 -3.54 -0.40 -6.01
CA SER A 129 -4.56 0.57 -5.62
C SER A 129 -5.08 1.26 -6.86
N SER A 130 -6.41 1.46 -6.96
CA SER A 130 -7.03 2.09 -8.13
C SER A 130 -7.05 3.62 -8.06
N SER A 131 -6.85 4.20 -6.87
CA SER A 131 -6.84 5.64 -6.64
C SER A 131 -6.22 5.95 -5.29
N PHE A 132 -5.71 7.17 -5.11
CA PHE A 132 -5.27 7.63 -3.80
C PHE A 132 -5.78 9.03 -3.50
N SER A 133 -6.09 9.26 -2.23
CA SER A 133 -6.42 10.57 -1.69
C SER A 133 -5.22 11.07 -0.91
N TYR A 134 -4.93 12.37 -0.98
CA TYR A 134 -3.84 12.96 -0.23
C TYR A 134 -4.33 14.21 0.52
N GLN A 135 -3.71 14.46 1.67
CA GLN A 135 -3.82 15.69 2.43
C GLN A 135 -2.43 16.01 2.93
N ILE A 136 -1.75 16.94 2.27
CA ILE A 136 -0.37 17.27 2.56
C ILE A 136 -0.35 18.59 3.33
N ALA A 137 0.35 18.58 4.46
CA ALA A 137 0.52 19.77 5.27
C ALA A 137 1.11 20.91 4.42
N ASN A 138 0.43 22.06 4.39
CA ASN A 138 0.78 23.26 3.61
C ASN A 138 0.71 23.13 2.07
N ALA A 139 0.33 21.96 1.51
CA ALA A 139 0.20 21.78 0.05
C ALA A 139 -1.23 21.41 -0.40
N GLY A 140 -2.17 21.25 0.54
CA GLY A 140 -3.59 21.05 0.26
C GLY A 140 -4.00 19.59 0.20
N GLN A 141 -5.22 19.34 -0.28
CA GLN A 141 -5.83 18.01 -0.33
C GLN A 141 -6.45 17.73 -1.69
N GLY A 142 -6.50 16.45 -2.07
CA GLY A 142 -7.05 16.04 -3.36
C GLY A 142 -7.22 14.54 -3.50
N VAL A 143 -7.77 14.13 -4.64
CA VAL A 143 -7.91 12.73 -5.03
C VAL A 143 -7.32 12.56 -6.41
N ASP A 144 -6.35 11.65 -6.52
CA ASP A 144 -5.83 11.18 -7.79
C ASP A 144 -6.48 9.83 -8.11
N ARG A 145 -7.05 9.72 -9.31
CA ARG A 145 -7.71 8.51 -9.81
C ARG A 145 -6.75 7.58 -10.56
N LYS A 146 -5.45 7.84 -10.48
CA LYS A 146 -4.43 6.98 -11.06
C LYS A 146 -4.19 5.75 -10.20
N ALA A 147 -4.03 4.63 -10.89
CA ALA A 147 -3.65 3.39 -10.26
C ALA A 147 -2.20 3.44 -9.79
N THR A 148 -1.94 2.85 -8.62
CA THR A 148 -0.62 2.70 -8.03
C THR A 148 -0.33 1.22 -7.82
N ASN A 149 0.86 0.78 -8.20
CA ASN A 149 1.34 -0.56 -7.93
C ASN A 149 2.52 -0.49 -6.94
N PHE A 150 2.51 -1.40 -5.98
CA PHE A 150 3.62 -1.66 -5.09
C PHE A 150 4.09 -3.10 -5.32
N GLU A 151 5.39 -3.28 -5.50
CA GLU A 151 5.97 -4.59 -5.72
C GLU A 151 6.84 -4.98 -4.53
N GLN A 152 6.50 -6.10 -3.91
CA GLN A 152 7.24 -6.65 -2.79
C GLN A 152 8.58 -7.19 -3.29
N ILE A 153 9.67 -6.64 -2.74
CA ILE A 153 11.03 -7.06 -3.06
C ILE A 153 11.65 -7.95 -1.97
N ARG A 154 11.09 -7.95 -0.75
CA ARG A 154 11.49 -8.84 0.35
C ARG A 154 10.38 -9.08 1.35
#